data_AF-A0A3D2JTU2-F1
#
_entry.id   AF-A0A3D2JTU2-F1
#
_cell.length_a   1.000
_cell.length_b   1.000
_cell.length_c   1.000
_cell.angle_alpha   90.00
_cell.angle_beta   90.00
_cell.angle_gamma   90.00
#
_symmetry.space_group_name_H-M   'P 1'
#
loop_
_entity.id
_entity.type
_entity.pdbx_description
1 polymer ?
#
loop_
_entity_poly.entity_id
_entity_poly.type
_entity_poly.pdbx_seq_one_letter_code
_entity_poly.pdbx_strand_id
1 'polypeptide(L)'
;LMHPARMARLVTYGSMGDYPDLKEVVDSLIEQTWGAETPEDEYGQRVLSVVQRVAVDEMITQASNTESSGEVRSVLASRLNELANQLEEERNPSAHQEGVAADIRRWQQRAENALPEPALQMPAGDPI
;
A
#
# COMPACT_ATOMS: atom_id res chain seq x y z
N LEU A 1 10.99 4.24 -3.18
CA LEU A 1 10.38 4.93 -2.01
C LEU A 1 9.84 3.93 -1.00
N MET A 2 9.14 2.89 -1.45
CA MET A 2 8.57 1.80 -0.63
C MET A 2 9.57 0.73 -0.14
N HIS A 3 10.75 1.14 0.37
CA HIS A 3 11.64 0.15 1.01
C HIS A 3 11.24 -0.01 2.49
N PRO A 4 11.16 -1.23 3.06
CA PRO A 4 10.66 -1.45 4.43
C PRO A 4 11.35 -0.58 5.48
N ALA A 5 12.69 -0.56 5.49
CA ALA A 5 13.50 0.27 6.37
C ALA A 5 13.26 1.80 6.22
N ARG A 6 12.80 2.27 5.05
CA ARG A 6 12.46 3.68 4.83
C ARG A 6 11.06 4.01 5.36
N MET A 7 10.12 3.09 5.21
CA MET A 7 8.76 3.27 5.72
C MET A 7 8.68 3.17 7.24
N ALA A 8 9.43 2.26 7.86
CA ALA A 8 9.55 2.18 9.31
C ALA A 8 10.08 3.50 9.91
N ARG A 9 11.01 4.16 9.21
CA ARG A 9 11.48 5.50 9.60
C ARG A 9 10.39 6.56 9.50
N LEU A 10 9.53 6.53 8.47
CA LEU A 10 8.42 7.48 8.33
C LEU A 10 7.39 7.34 9.47
N VAL A 11 7.12 6.11 9.94
CA VAL A 11 6.28 5.88 11.13
C VAL A 11 6.92 6.52 12.38
N THR A 12 8.21 6.30 12.58
CA THR A 12 8.94 6.89 13.71
C THR A 12 9.01 8.42 13.63
N TYR A 13 9.27 8.98 12.45
CA TYR A 13 9.39 10.43 12.27
C TYR A 13 8.05 11.17 12.32
N GLY A 14 6.96 10.56 11.85
CA GLY A 14 5.60 11.12 12.02
C GLY A 14 5.20 11.28 13.48
N SER A 15 5.66 10.38 14.37
CA SER A 15 5.44 10.52 15.82
C SER A 15 6.22 11.68 16.48
N MET A 16 7.15 12.30 15.74
CA MET A 16 7.98 13.44 16.21
C MET A 16 7.50 14.80 15.68
N GLY A 17 6.46 14.84 14.84
CA GLY A 17 5.68 16.05 14.52
C GLY A 17 6.21 16.96 13.39
N ASP A 18 7.51 16.93 13.07
CA ASP A 18 8.12 17.80 12.04
C ASP A 18 8.39 17.11 10.68
N TYR A 19 7.94 15.86 10.51
CA TYR A 19 8.16 15.07 9.30
C TYR A 19 6.86 14.41 8.83
N PRO A 20 6.68 14.25 7.50
CA PRO A 20 5.48 13.61 6.99
C PRO A 20 5.40 12.16 7.48
N ASP A 21 4.22 11.78 7.95
CA ASP A 21 3.97 10.43 8.43
C ASP A 21 3.82 9.44 7.24
N LEU A 22 3.82 8.14 7.52
CA LEU A 22 3.71 7.13 6.47
C LEU A 22 2.40 7.27 5.67
N LYS A 23 1.31 7.65 6.33
CA LYS A 23 0.00 7.81 5.71
C LYS A 23 0.05 8.96 4.69
N GLU A 24 0.62 10.10 5.05
CA GLU A 24 0.79 11.25 4.14
C GLU A 24 1.65 10.92 2.92
N VAL A 25 2.71 10.13 3.10
CA VAL A 25 3.56 9.69 1.98
C VAL A 25 2.83 8.71 1.07
N VAL A 26 2.07 7.77 1.63
CA VAL A 26 1.28 6.81 0.83
C VAL A 26 0.14 7.52 0.11
N ASP A 27 -0.55 8.46 0.78
CA ASP A 27 -1.61 9.27 0.19
C ASP A 27 -1.05 10.10 -0.98
N SER A 28 0.10 10.74 -0.79
CA SER A 28 0.79 11.48 -1.85
C SER A 28 1.22 10.60 -3.03
N LEU A 29 1.58 9.33 -2.78
CA LEU A 29 1.90 8.39 -3.86
C LEU A 29 0.65 8.03 -4.66
N ILE A 30 -0.46 7.73 -3.98
CA ILE A 30 -1.73 7.39 -4.64
C ILE A 30 -2.23 8.58 -5.44
N GLU A 31 -2.21 9.79 -4.87
CA GLU A 31 -2.60 11.02 -5.56
C GLU A 31 -1.79 11.22 -6.86
N GLN A 32 -0.47 11.06 -6.80
CA GLN A 32 0.42 11.26 -7.95
C GLN A 32 0.36 10.13 -9.01
N THR A 33 -0.33 9.03 -8.74
CA THR A 33 -0.40 7.88 -9.65
C THR A 33 -1.83 7.62 -10.10
N TRP A 34 -2.75 7.45 -9.18
CA TRP A 34 -4.16 7.16 -9.43
C TRP A 34 -5.04 8.41 -9.48
N GLY A 35 -4.62 9.50 -8.81
CA GLY A 35 -5.24 10.83 -8.95
C GLY A 35 -4.63 11.68 -10.06
N ALA A 36 -3.64 11.16 -10.78
CA ALA A 36 -2.95 11.90 -11.84
C ALA A 36 -3.86 12.15 -13.05
N GLU A 37 -3.69 13.31 -13.68
CA GLU A 37 -4.36 13.62 -14.95
C GLU A 37 -3.90 12.63 -16.04
N THR A 38 -4.88 12.02 -16.71
CA THR A 38 -4.60 11.06 -17.79
C THR A 38 -3.97 11.77 -18.98
N PRO A 39 -2.76 11.37 -19.43
CA PRO A 39 -2.14 11.97 -20.60
C PRO A 39 -3.01 11.84 -21.86
N GLU A 40 -2.97 12.84 -22.73
CA GLU A 40 -3.74 12.82 -23.98
C GLU A 40 -3.20 11.80 -25.00
N ASP A 41 -1.91 11.49 -24.93
CA ASP A 41 -1.24 10.60 -25.88
C ASP A 41 -1.15 9.14 -25.39
N GLU A 42 -1.20 8.20 -26.34
CA GLU A 42 -1.18 6.76 -26.03
C GLU A 42 0.11 6.29 -25.34
N TYR A 43 1.22 6.98 -25.53
CA TYR A 43 2.47 6.60 -24.87
C TYR A 43 2.42 7.02 -23.40
N GLY A 44 2.01 8.25 -23.11
CA GLY A 44 1.79 8.76 -21.76
C GLY A 44 0.80 7.90 -20.98
N GLN A 45 -0.33 7.51 -21.58
CA GLN A 45 -1.32 6.63 -20.94
C GLN A 45 -0.74 5.25 -20.57
N ARG A 46 0.11 4.68 -21.45
CA ARG A 46 0.81 3.42 -21.18
C ARG A 46 1.83 3.56 -20.06
N VAL A 47 2.60 4.64 -20.06
CA VAL A 47 3.55 4.93 -18.98
C VAL A 47 2.82 5.08 -17.65
N LEU A 48 1.73 5.85 -17.62
CA LEU A 48 0.91 6.02 -16.41
C LEU A 48 0.39 4.68 -15.88
N SER A 49 -0.16 3.83 -16.76
CA SER A 49 -0.66 2.50 -16.38
C SER A 49 0.45 1.62 -15.77
N VAL A 50 1.67 1.69 -16.29
CA VAL A 50 2.83 0.96 -15.72
C VAL A 50 3.18 1.50 -14.34
N VAL A 51 3.23 2.82 -14.18
CA VAL A 51 3.56 3.46 -12.88
C VAL A 51 2.50 3.12 -11.82
N GLN A 52 1.22 3.23 -12.19
CA GLN A 52 0.07 2.83 -11.36
C GLN A 52 0.18 1.38 -10.90
N ARG A 53 0.52 0.47 -11.83
CA ARG A 53 0.70 -0.95 -11.51
C ARG A 53 1.84 -1.19 -10.52
N VAL A 54 3.01 -0.61 -10.79
CA VAL A 54 4.19 -0.75 -9.91
C VAL A 54 3.89 -0.21 -8.51
N ALA A 55 3.16 0.90 -8.40
CA ALA A 55 2.77 1.44 -7.10
C ALA A 55 1.91 0.45 -6.29
N VAL A 56 0.88 -0.14 -6.92
CA VAL A 56 0.01 -1.12 -6.25
C VAL A 56 0.74 -2.41 -5.90
N ASP A 57 1.53 -2.96 -6.83
CA ASP A 57 2.26 -4.21 -6.61
C ASP A 57 3.26 -4.07 -5.43
N GLU A 58 3.90 -2.91 -5.34
CA GLU A 58 4.81 -2.61 -4.23
C GLU A 58 4.06 -2.39 -2.91
N MET A 59 2.92 -1.70 -2.91
CA MET A 59 2.07 -1.57 -1.72
C MET A 59 1.60 -2.93 -1.22
N ILE A 60 1.15 -3.82 -2.12
CA ILE A 60 0.75 -5.20 -1.79
C ILE A 60 1.94 -5.96 -1.19
N THR A 61 3.11 -5.83 -1.79
CA THR A 61 4.34 -6.48 -1.31
C THR A 61 4.68 -6.03 0.11
N GLN A 62 4.68 -4.73 0.37
CA GLN A 62 5.01 -4.18 1.69
C GLN A 62 3.93 -4.45 2.75
N ALA A 63 2.66 -4.47 2.35
CA ALA A 63 1.55 -4.85 3.22
C ALA A 63 1.59 -6.34 3.61
N SER A 64 2.21 -7.18 2.77
CA SER A 64 2.41 -8.61 3.02
C SER A 64 3.73 -8.94 3.72
N ASN A 65 4.64 -7.97 3.83
CA ASN A 65 5.97 -8.21 4.36
C ASN A 65 5.95 -8.31 5.89
N THR A 66 6.30 -9.47 6.44
CA THR A 66 6.34 -9.72 7.89
C THR A 66 7.42 -8.90 8.60
N GLU A 67 8.46 -8.45 7.88
CA GLU A 67 9.49 -7.54 8.40
C GLU A 67 9.01 -6.08 8.54
N SER A 68 7.92 -5.70 7.86
CA SER A 68 7.28 -4.40 8.06
C SER A 68 6.60 -4.34 9.43
N SER A 69 6.52 -3.17 10.07
CA SER A 69 5.76 -3.05 11.31
C SER A 69 4.26 -3.32 11.09
N GLY A 70 3.54 -3.76 12.12
CA GLY A 70 2.10 -4.01 12.01
C GLY A 70 1.31 -2.76 11.61
N GLU A 71 1.75 -1.59 12.06
CA GLU A 71 1.19 -0.29 11.68
C GLU A 71 1.40 0.01 10.20
N VAL A 72 2.61 -0.21 9.67
CA VAL A 72 2.90 -0.08 8.23
C VAL A 72 1.95 -0.94 7.40
N ARG A 73 1.82 -2.23 7.76
CA ARG A 73 0.96 -3.16 7.03
C ARG A 73 -0.50 -2.71 7.07
N SER A 74 -0.96 -2.22 8.23
CA SER A 74 -2.35 -1.76 8.42
C SER A 74 -2.65 -0.51 7.59
N VAL A 75 -1.74 0.47 7.55
CA VAL A 75 -1.90 1.69 6.73
C VAL A 75 -1.98 1.32 5.25
N LEU A 76 -1.04 0.51 4.75
CA LEU A 76 -1.05 0.08 3.35
C LEU A 76 -2.30 -0.72 2.99
N ALA A 77 -2.73 -1.64 3.85
CA ALA A 77 -3.95 -2.41 3.65
C ALA A 77 -5.19 -1.51 3.57
N SER A 78 -5.29 -0.51 4.45
CA SER A 78 -6.38 0.48 4.42
C SER A 78 -6.42 1.25 3.11
N ARG A 79 -5.26 1.70 2.61
CA ARG A 79 -5.16 2.47 1.36
C ARG A 79 -5.43 1.63 0.12
N LEU A 80 -4.96 0.38 0.10
CA LEU A 80 -5.31 -0.56 -0.95
C LEU A 80 -6.83 -0.82 -0.98
N ASN A 81 -7.48 -0.92 0.18
CA ASN A 81 -8.93 -1.10 0.24
C ASN A 81 -9.70 0.13 -0.30
N GLU A 82 -9.29 1.33 0.08
CA GLU A 82 -9.88 2.56 -0.44
C GLU A 82 -9.71 2.67 -1.96
N LEU A 83 -8.52 2.37 -2.48
CA LEU A 83 -8.27 2.37 -3.92
C LEU A 83 -9.13 1.34 -4.65
N ALA A 84 -9.24 0.11 -4.13
CA ALA A 84 -10.10 -0.91 -4.74
C ALA A 84 -11.57 -0.47 -4.80
N ASN A 85 -12.10 0.13 -3.72
CA ASN A 85 -13.45 0.68 -3.71
C ASN A 85 -13.63 1.77 -4.78
N GLN A 86 -12.68 2.72 -4.88
CA GLN A 86 -12.74 3.80 -5.87
C GLN A 86 -12.74 3.27 -7.30
N LEU A 87 -11.88 2.29 -7.60
CA LEU A 87 -11.81 1.68 -8.93
C LEU A 87 -13.08 0.90 -9.29
N GLU A 88 -13.73 0.27 -8.30
CA GLU A 88 -14.98 -0.48 -8.49
C GLU A 88 -16.22 0.44 -8.61
N GLU A 89 -16.16 1.65 -8.06
CA GLU A 89 -17.22 2.66 -8.17
C GLU A 89 -17.21 3.43 -9.49
N GLU A 90 -16.13 3.32 -10.27
CA GLU A 90 -16.02 3.97 -11.58
C GLU A 90 -17.09 3.46 -12.55
N ARG A 91 -17.72 4.37 -13.31
CA ARG A 91 -18.87 4.00 -14.15
C ARG A 91 -18.47 3.20 -15.38
N ASN A 92 -17.29 3.48 -15.92
CA ASN A 92 -16.73 2.81 -17.10
C ASN A 92 -15.24 2.55 -16.88
N PRO A 93 -14.89 1.60 -16.00
CA PRO A 93 -13.50 1.31 -15.71
C PRO A 93 -12.83 0.72 -16.95
N SER A 94 -11.57 1.09 -17.17
CA SER A 94 -10.72 0.42 -18.14
C SER A 94 -10.37 -1.00 -17.67
N ALA A 95 -10.01 -1.88 -18.61
CA ALA A 95 -9.51 -3.22 -18.28
C ALA A 95 -8.29 -3.19 -17.32
N HIS A 96 -7.49 -2.12 -17.37
CA HIS A 96 -6.40 -1.90 -16.43
C HIS A 96 -6.91 -1.69 -14.99
N GLN A 97 -7.88 -0.79 -14.82
CA GLN A 97 -8.48 -0.48 -13.51
C GLN A 97 -9.20 -1.70 -12.93
N GLU A 98 -10.00 -2.41 -13.75
CA GLU A 98 -10.66 -3.65 -13.34
C GLU A 98 -9.64 -4.70 -12.88
N GLY A 99 -8.55 -4.88 -13.65
CA GLY A 99 -7.50 -5.83 -13.33
C GLY A 99 -6.79 -5.51 -12.01
N VAL A 100 -6.50 -4.22 -11.77
CA VAL A 100 -5.86 -3.78 -10.52
C VAL A 100 -6.79 -3.97 -9.31
N ALA A 101 -8.07 -3.58 -9.42
CA ALA A 101 -9.04 -3.78 -8.35
C ALA A 101 -9.16 -5.29 -8.01
N ALA A 102 -9.29 -6.13 -9.02
CA ALA A 102 -9.38 -7.58 -8.85
C ALA A 102 -8.13 -8.18 -8.17
N ASP A 103 -6.93 -7.68 -8.48
CA ASP A 103 -5.69 -8.13 -7.86
C ASP A 103 -5.61 -7.72 -6.38
N ILE A 104 -6.03 -6.50 -6.03
CA ILE A 104 -6.13 -6.04 -4.64
C ILE A 104 -7.13 -6.93 -3.87
N ARG A 105 -8.33 -7.15 -4.41
CA ARG A 105 -9.35 -8.01 -3.76
C ARG A 105 -8.86 -9.42 -3.54
N ARG A 106 -8.20 -10.00 -4.54
CA ARG A 106 -7.62 -11.34 -4.44
C ARG A 106 -6.54 -11.42 -3.36
N TRP A 107 -5.72 -10.38 -3.22
CA TRP A 107 -4.74 -10.28 -2.14
C TRP A 107 -5.41 -10.20 -0.76
N GLN A 108 -6.42 -9.34 -0.59
CA GLN A 108 -7.18 -9.19 0.67
C GLN A 108 -7.80 -10.52 1.12
N GLN A 109 -8.44 -11.24 0.19
CA GLN A 109 -9.03 -12.55 0.48
C GLN A 109 -7.99 -13.59 0.91
N ARG A 110 -6.77 -13.55 0.38
CA ARG A 110 -5.68 -14.44 0.84
C ARG A 110 -5.22 -14.10 2.25
N ALA A 111 -5.14 -12.82 2.58
CA ALA A 111 -4.75 -12.34 3.90
C ALA A 111 -5.78 -12.72 4.98
N GLU A 112 -7.07 -12.64 4.69
CA GLU A 112 -8.15 -13.08 5.59
C GLU A 112 -8.08 -14.57 5.93
N ASN A 113 -7.53 -15.38 5.02
CA ASN A 113 -7.32 -16.81 5.22
C ASN A 113 -5.98 -17.16 5.90
N ALA A 114 -5.13 -16.17 6.18
CA ALA A 114 -3.89 -16.38 6.92
C ALA A 114 -4.20 -16.39 8.43
N LEU A 115 -3.70 -17.41 9.15
CA LEU A 115 -3.80 -17.47 10.61
C LEU A 115 -3.10 -16.23 11.21
N PRO A 116 -3.60 -15.65 12.32
CA PRO A 116 -2.92 -14.57 13.02
C PRO A 116 -1.48 -14.98 13.34
N GLU A 117 -0.52 -14.10 13.03
CA GLU A 117 0.87 -14.39 13.36
C GLU A 117 1.01 -14.64 14.87
N PRO A 118 1.82 -15.64 15.29
CA PRO A 118 2.07 -15.89 16.71
C PRO A 118 2.52 -14.59 17.39
N ALA A 119 1.98 -14.31 18.56
CA ALA A 119 2.38 -13.16 19.35
C ALA A 119 3.92 -13.13 19.50
N LEU A 120 4.53 -11.96 19.34
CA LEU A 120 5.95 -11.73 19.61
C LEU A 120 6.29 -12.33 20.98
N GLN A 121 7.07 -13.42 20.99
CA GLN A 121 7.58 -13.99 22.22
C GLN A 121 8.58 -12.99 22.80
N MET A 122 8.20 -12.32 23.89
CA MET A 122 9.16 -11.52 24.64
C MET A 122 10.27 -12.45 25.16
N PRO A 123 11.55 -12.07 25.02
CA PRO A 123 12.64 -12.84 25.61
C PRO A 123 12.39 -12.95 27.13
N ALA A 124 12.69 -14.13 27.68
CA ALA A 124 12.58 -14.35 29.12
C ALA A 124 13.41 -13.26 29.83
N GLY A 125 12.76 -12.49 30.71
CA GLY A 125 13.45 -11.46 31.48
C GLY A 125 14.63 -12.07 32.21
N ASP A 126 15.81 -11.46 32.08
CA ASP A 126 17.01 -11.91 32.78
C ASP A 126 16.72 -11.93 34.30
N PRO A 127 17.03 -13.03 35.01
CA PRO A 127 16.88 -13.07 36.44
C PRO A 127 17.84 -12.07 37.09
N ILE A 128 17.28 -11.26 37.99
CA ILE A 128 18.00 -10.30 38.84
C ILE A 128 18.80 -11.02 39.92
#